data_AF-A0A535AU68-F1
#
_entry.id   AF-A0A535AU68-F1
#
_cell.length_a   1.000
_cell.length_b   1.000
_cell.length_c   1.000
_cell.angle_alpha   90.00
_cell.angle_beta   90.00
_cell.angle_gamma   90.00
#
_symmetry.space_group_name_H-M   'P 1'
#
loop_
_entity.id
_entity.type
_entity.pdbx_description
1 polymer ?
#
loop_
_entity_poly.entity_id
_entity_poly.type
_entity_poly.pdbx_seq_one_letter_code
_entity_poly.pdbx_strand_id
1 'polypeptide(L)'
;MISGSSEGELEEIRRISDNVSALIDSERTVAGAALMKDRADFQQVCKKAGIDCHVLDRRATENYLTEAAIRKVKGPNYRSLQPFEKLKDVTPSWGKNENWRIAREMNIDDFIGTDLGLFLKSL
;
A
#
# COMPACT_ATOMS: atom_id res chain seq x y z
N MET A 1 -3.73 7.68 12.00
CA MET A 1 -4.00 6.24 12.20
C MET A 1 -5.29 5.95 11.46
N ILE A 2 -5.36 4.90 10.64
CA ILE A 2 -6.58 4.53 9.93
C ILE A 2 -7.62 4.10 10.96
N SER A 3 -8.73 4.83 11.08
CA SER A 3 -9.81 4.50 12.02
C SER A 3 -11.17 4.87 11.43
N GLY A 4 -12.23 4.25 11.96
CA GLY A 4 -13.62 4.61 11.62
C GLY A 4 -14.05 6.00 12.10
N SER A 5 -13.17 6.74 12.77
CA SER A 5 -13.42 8.10 13.26
C SER A 5 -12.82 9.20 12.37
N SER A 6 -12.21 8.85 11.24
CA SER A 6 -11.48 9.79 10.38
C SER A 6 -12.38 10.67 9.48
N GLU A 7 -13.69 10.72 9.74
CA GLU A 7 -14.66 11.39 8.86
C GLU A 7 -14.40 12.89 8.75
N GLY A 8 -14.20 13.57 9.89
CA GLY A 8 -13.92 15.01 9.90
C GLY A 8 -12.61 15.37 9.20
N GLU A 9 -11.55 14.56 9.33
CA GLU A 9 -10.29 14.80 8.63
C GLU A 9 -10.43 14.63 7.11
N LEU A 10 -11.23 13.65 6.65
CA LEU A 10 -11.48 13.46 5.22
C LEU A 10 -12.33 14.59 4.62
N GLU A 11 -13.29 15.12 5.37
CA GLU A 11 -14.06 16.30 4.96
C GLU A 11 -13.14 17.50 4.74
N GLU A 12 -12.20 17.76 5.65
CA GLU A 12 -11.25 18.88 5.50
C GLU A 12 -10.33 18.70 4.28
N ILE A 13 -9.88 17.48 3.98
CA ILE A 13 -9.11 17.21 2.75
C ILE A 13 -9.97 17.51 1.51
N ARG A 14 -11.25 17.13 1.51
CA ARG A 14 -12.16 17.41 0.39
C ARG A 14 -12.46 18.89 0.19
N ARG A 15 -12.40 19.71 1.23
CA ARG A 15 -12.54 21.18 1.09
C ARG A 15 -11.42 21.79 0.25
N ILE A 16 -10.25 21.14 0.19
CA ILE A 16 -9.12 21.59 -0.62
C ILE A 16 -9.26 21.11 -2.07
N SER A 17 -9.72 19.87 -2.29
CA SER A 17 -9.91 19.29 -3.62
C SER A 17 -10.95 18.18 -3.62
N ASP A 18 -11.76 18.13 -4.68
CA ASP A 18 -12.64 16.98 -4.93
C ASP A 18 -11.90 15.80 -5.60
N ASN A 19 -10.67 15.98 -6.09
CA ASN A 19 -9.88 14.92 -6.71
C ASN A 19 -9.02 14.20 -5.67
N VAL A 20 -9.68 13.41 -4.82
CA VAL A 20 -9.04 12.70 -3.71
C VAL A 20 -9.33 11.21 -3.82
N SER A 21 -8.28 10.41 -3.76
CA SER A 21 -8.34 8.96 -3.67
C SER A 21 -7.50 8.47 -2.48
N ALA A 22 -7.96 7.41 -1.84
CA ALA A 22 -7.28 6.75 -0.73
C ALA A 22 -6.73 5.40 -1.17
N LEU A 23 -5.50 5.10 -0.74
CA LEU A 23 -4.85 3.81 -0.90
C LEU A 23 -4.44 3.31 0.48
N ILE A 24 -4.85 2.10 0.85
CA ILE A 24 -4.50 1.54 2.16
C ILE A 24 -3.91 0.14 2.07
N ASP A 25 -2.95 -0.14 2.97
CA ASP A 25 -2.42 -1.48 3.20
C ASP A 25 -3.53 -2.39 3.76
N SER A 26 -3.73 -3.56 3.17
CA SER A 26 -4.76 -4.50 3.63
C SER A 26 -4.45 -5.13 4.97
N GLU A 27 -3.16 -5.26 5.27
CA GLU A 27 -2.64 -5.94 6.45
C GLU A 27 -3.16 -7.39 6.58
N ARG A 28 -3.61 -8.00 5.47
CA ARG A 28 -4.00 -9.41 5.40
C ARG A 28 -2.78 -10.31 5.61
N THR A 29 -3.00 -11.46 6.24
CA THR A 29 -1.96 -12.48 6.44
C THR A 29 -1.98 -13.55 5.35
N VAL A 30 -3.08 -13.66 4.62
CA VAL A 30 -3.28 -14.60 3.49
C VAL A 30 -4.28 -14.01 2.49
N ALA A 31 -4.28 -14.56 1.26
CA ALA A 31 -5.22 -14.17 0.22
C ALA A 31 -6.67 -14.45 0.64
N GLY A 32 -7.58 -13.52 0.32
CA GLY A 32 -9.00 -13.64 0.62
C GLY A 32 -9.38 -13.50 2.11
N ALA A 33 -8.42 -13.29 3.02
CA ALA A 33 -8.74 -13.01 4.41
C ALA A 33 -9.59 -11.74 4.54
N ALA A 34 -10.53 -11.77 5.49
CA ALA A 34 -11.32 -10.60 5.85
C ALA A 34 -10.41 -9.45 6.28
N LEU A 35 -10.80 -8.22 5.94
CA LEU A 35 -10.11 -7.03 6.44
C LEU A 35 -10.31 -6.92 7.94
N MET A 36 -9.27 -6.48 8.64
CA MET A 36 -9.42 -6.09 10.03
C MET A 36 -10.41 -4.93 10.14
N LYS A 37 -11.17 -4.92 11.24
CA LYS A 37 -12.26 -3.97 11.49
C LYS A 37 -11.90 -2.53 11.15
N ASP A 38 -10.76 -2.02 11.62
CA ASP A 38 -10.36 -0.62 11.39
C ASP A 38 -10.20 -0.25 9.91
N ARG A 39 -9.77 -1.20 9.07
CA ARG A 39 -9.56 -0.97 7.62
C ARG A 39 -10.90 -1.01 6.89
N ALA A 40 -11.76 -1.97 7.26
CA ALA A 40 -13.12 -2.06 6.74
C ALA A 40 -13.94 -0.81 7.11
N ASP A 41 -13.84 -0.36 8.36
CA ASP A 41 -14.49 0.85 8.85
C ASP A 41 -13.98 2.08 8.08
N PHE A 42 -12.66 2.24 7.92
CA PHE A 42 -12.10 3.38 7.17
C PHE A 42 -12.49 3.38 5.70
N GLN A 43 -12.53 2.20 5.05
CA GLN A 43 -13.04 2.09 3.67
C GLN A 43 -14.49 2.58 3.58
N GLN A 44 -15.31 2.24 4.58
CA GLN A 44 -16.70 2.71 4.64
C GLN A 44 -16.79 4.22 4.90
N VAL A 45 -15.91 4.79 5.73
CA VAL A 45 -15.83 6.25 5.93
C VAL A 45 -15.44 6.95 4.63
N CYS A 46 -14.41 6.47 3.91
CA CYS A 46 -14.02 7.03 2.61
C CYS A 46 -15.19 7.01 1.62
N LYS A 47 -15.91 5.88 1.53
CA LYS A 47 -17.09 5.74 0.67
C LYS A 47 -18.19 6.75 1.01
N LYS A 48 -18.47 6.97 2.30
CA LYS A 48 -19.44 8.00 2.74
C LYS A 48 -18.99 9.40 2.35
N ALA A 49 -17.69 9.67 2.47
CA ALA A 49 -17.07 10.91 2.06
C ALA A 49 -16.93 11.05 0.54
N GLY A 50 -17.38 10.09 -0.28
CA GLY A 50 -17.25 10.14 -1.74
C GLY A 50 -15.81 10.00 -2.25
N ILE A 51 -14.91 9.44 -1.43
CA ILE A 51 -13.51 9.18 -1.77
C ILE A 51 -13.38 7.73 -2.21
N ASP A 52 -12.82 7.49 -3.39
CA ASP A 52 -12.49 6.14 -3.81
C ASP A 52 -11.34 5.60 -2.95
N CYS A 53 -11.55 4.43 -2.33
CA CYS A 53 -10.64 3.85 -1.36
C CYS A 53 -10.24 2.44 -1.79
N HIS A 54 -9.05 2.36 -2.39
CA HIS A 54 -8.46 1.11 -2.83
C HIS A 54 -7.71 0.43 -1.68
N VAL A 55 -8.05 -0.83 -1.44
CA VAL A 55 -7.39 -1.66 -0.44
C VAL A 55 -6.50 -2.66 -1.17
N LEU A 56 -5.21 -2.63 -0.87
CA LEU A 56 -4.23 -3.44 -1.60
C LEU A 56 -4.52 -4.95 -1.54
N ASP A 57 -4.27 -5.68 -2.61
CA ASP A 57 -4.40 -7.14 -2.63
C ASP A 57 -3.32 -7.82 -1.79
N ARG A 58 -2.08 -7.30 -1.85
CA ARG A 58 -0.97 -7.74 -1.00
C ARG A 58 -1.11 -7.11 0.39
N ARG A 59 -0.33 -7.62 1.34
CA ARG A 59 -0.36 -7.15 2.73
C ARG A 59 -0.15 -5.64 2.85
N ALA A 60 0.93 -5.13 2.28
CA ALA A 60 1.33 -3.74 2.38
C ALA A 60 2.07 -3.30 1.12
N THR A 61 2.26 -1.98 0.98
CA THR A 61 2.95 -1.36 -0.16
C THR A 61 4.36 -1.92 -0.37
N GLU A 62 5.09 -2.24 0.70
CA GLU A 62 6.41 -2.88 0.65
C GLU A 62 6.42 -4.26 -0.04
N ASN A 63 5.28 -4.97 -0.07
CA ASN A 63 5.14 -6.25 -0.77
C ASN A 63 5.08 -6.08 -2.29
N TYR A 64 5.02 -4.85 -2.83
CA TYR A 64 5.09 -4.57 -4.27
C TYR A 64 6.51 -4.23 -4.75
N LEU A 65 7.46 -4.03 -3.85
CA LEU A 65 8.84 -3.72 -4.22
C LEU A 65 9.51 -4.91 -4.92
N THR A 66 10.05 -4.68 -6.12
CA THR A 66 10.65 -5.75 -6.92
C THR A 66 12.02 -6.15 -6.38
N GLU A 67 12.36 -7.42 -6.55
CA GLU A 67 13.67 -7.95 -6.14
C GLU A 67 14.83 -7.20 -6.82
N ALA A 68 14.69 -6.85 -8.10
CA ALA A 68 15.69 -6.11 -8.86
C ALA A 68 15.97 -4.74 -8.22
N ALA A 69 14.93 -3.96 -7.91
CA ALA A 69 15.06 -2.66 -7.27
C ALA A 69 15.65 -2.77 -5.86
N ILE A 70 15.18 -3.76 -5.07
CA ILE A 70 15.70 -4.02 -3.72
C ILE A 70 17.20 -4.33 -3.79
N ARG A 71 17.62 -5.23 -4.67
CA ARG A 71 19.04 -5.61 -4.79
C ARG A 71 19.92 -4.47 -5.29
N LYS A 72 19.39 -3.57 -6.12
CA LYS A 72 20.13 -2.38 -6.57
C LYS A 72 20.47 -1.43 -5.42
N VAL A 73 19.58 -1.28 -4.44
CA VAL A 73 19.78 -0.38 -3.29
C VAL A 73 20.48 -1.09 -2.12
N LYS A 74 20.11 -2.33 -1.82
CA LYS A 74 20.52 -3.06 -0.61
C LYS A 74 21.65 -4.07 -0.85
N GLY A 75 21.86 -4.49 -2.08
CA GLY A 75 22.84 -5.50 -2.47
C GLY A 75 22.24 -6.88 -2.72
N PRO A 76 23.04 -7.83 -3.25
CA PRO A 76 22.56 -9.09 -3.83
C PRO A 76 21.93 -10.06 -2.83
N ASN A 77 22.23 -9.94 -1.53
CA ASN A 77 21.73 -10.84 -0.48
C ASN A 77 20.27 -10.55 -0.09
N TYR A 78 19.68 -9.47 -0.59
CA TYR A 78 18.30 -9.10 -0.33
C TYR A 78 17.35 -9.68 -1.38
N ARG A 79 16.08 -9.83 -1.01
CA ARG A 79 15.00 -10.36 -1.85
C ARG A 79 13.71 -9.57 -1.69
N SER A 80 12.80 -9.71 -2.63
CA SER A 80 11.43 -9.21 -2.46
C SER A 80 10.68 -9.98 -1.38
N LEU A 81 9.68 -9.31 -0.77
CA LEU A 81 8.74 -9.96 0.14
C LEU A 81 7.74 -10.80 -0.65
N GLN A 82 7.31 -11.91 -0.05
CA GLN A 82 6.13 -12.62 -0.54
C GLN A 82 4.85 -11.79 -0.29
N PRO A 83 3.75 -12.04 -1.00
CA PRO A 83 2.56 -11.15 -0.99
C PRO A 83 2.00 -10.79 0.39
N PHE A 84 2.11 -11.69 1.38
CA PHE A 84 1.56 -11.47 2.73
C PHE A 84 2.62 -11.51 3.84
N GLU A 85 3.90 -11.52 3.46
CA GLU A 85 5.03 -11.59 4.37
C GLU A 85 5.32 -10.22 5.00
N LYS A 86 5.73 -10.21 6.27
CA LYS A 86 6.14 -8.97 6.94
C LYS A 86 7.63 -8.74 6.74
N LEU A 87 8.02 -7.49 6.52
CA LEU A 87 9.43 -7.11 6.39
C LEU A 87 10.29 -7.50 7.59
N LYS A 88 9.73 -7.47 8.81
CA LYS A 88 10.48 -7.84 10.03
C LYS A 88 10.77 -9.35 10.14
N ASP A 89 10.08 -10.18 9.38
CA ASP A 89 10.20 -11.63 9.43
C ASP A 89 11.24 -12.16 8.41
N VAL A 90 11.84 -11.28 7.59
CA VAL A 90 12.88 -11.65 6.61
C VAL A 90 14.29 -11.26 7.05
N THR A 91 15.28 -12.07 6.66
CA THR A 91 16.70 -11.81 6.91
C THR A 91 17.50 -12.01 5.61
N PRO A 92 18.30 -11.03 5.17
CA PRO A 92 18.42 -9.68 5.73
C PRO A 92 17.14 -8.84 5.49
N SER A 93 16.73 -8.06 6.48
CA SER A 93 15.68 -7.02 6.34
C SER A 93 16.27 -5.65 6.08
N TRP A 94 15.44 -4.71 5.64
CA TRP A 94 15.80 -3.30 5.43
C TRP A 94 14.94 -2.37 6.28
N GLY A 95 15.36 -1.10 6.39
CA GLY A 95 14.60 -0.08 7.10
C GLY A 95 13.42 0.42 6.27
N LYS A 96 12.24 0.59 6.88
CA LYS A 96 11.07 1.15 6.17
C LYS A 96 11.32 2.55 5.59
N ASN A 97 12.21 3.32 6.21
CA ASN A 97 12.67 4.62 5.71
C ASN A 97 13.49 4.53 4.40
N GLU A 98 13.81 3.33 3.93
CA GLU A 98 14.49 3.08 2.65
C GLU A 98 13.53 2.70 1.51
N ASN A 99 12.25 2.45 1.80
CA ASN A 99 11.25 2.03 0.80
C ASN A 99 11.17 3.00 -0.39
N TRP A 100 11.26 4.32 -0.14
CA TRP A 100 11.23 5.32 -1.22
C TRP A 100 12.48 5.25 -2.12
N ARG A 101 13.64 4.88 -1.57
CA ARG A 101 14.87 4.69 -2.37
C ARG A 101 14.74 3.48 -3.28
N ILE A 102 14.17 2.39 -2.75
CA ILE A 102 13.91 1.17 -3.50
C ILE A 102 12.86 1.45 -4.59
N ALA A 103 11.73 2.06 -4.24
CA ALA A 103 10.67 2.41 -5.18
C ALA A 103 11.15 3.34 -6.32
N ARG A 104 12.10 4.23 -6.03
CA ARG A 104 12.73 5.10 -7.06
C ARG A 104 13.50 4.32 -8.12
N GLU A 105 13.96 3.11 -7.82
CA GLU A 105 14.66 2.24 -8.77
C GLU A 105 13.71 1.36 -9.60
N MET A 106 12.40 1.45 -9.34
CA MET A 106 11.36 0.74 -10.10
C MET A 106 10.84 1.57 -11.27
N ASN A 107 10.28 0.90 -12.26
CA ASN A 107 9.56 1.50 -13.37
C ASN A 107 8.05 1.28 -13.21
N ILE A 108 7.25 2.09 -13.91
CA ILE A 108 5.79 1.92 -13.90
C ILE A 108 5.36 0.51 -14.36
N ASP A 109 6.16 -0.09 -15.26
CA ASP A 109 5.94 -1.43 -15.78
C ASP A 109 6.04 -2.53 -14.71
N ASP A 110 6.78 -2.29 -13.62
CA ASP A 110 6.88 -3.23 -12.50
C ASP A 110 5.54 -3.44 -11.78
N PHE A 111 4.58 -2.52 -11.97
CA PHE A 111 3.24 -2.62 -11.40
C PHE A 111 2.22 -3.21 -12.37
N ILE A 112 2.59 -3.57 -13.60
CA ILE A 112 1.68 -4.18 -14.57
C ILE A 112 1.09 -5.48 -14.01
N GLY A 113 -0.23 -5.62 -14.12
CA GLY A 113 -0.97 -6.79 -13.63
C GLY A 113 -1.16 -6.81 -12.11
N THR A 114 -0.74 -5.77 -11.40
CA THR A 114 -1.02 -5.59 -9.97
C THR A 114 -2.17 -4.62 -9.74
N ASP A 115 -2.90 -4.78 -8.65
CA ASP A 115 -3.96 -3.87 -8.21
C ASP A 115 -3.43 -2.47 -7.88
N LEU A 116 -2.22 -2.36 -7.32
CA LEU A 116 -1.54 -1.08 -7.16
C LEU A 116 -1.33 -0.39 -8.51
N GLY A 117 -0.90 -1.14 -9.54
CA GLY A 117 -0.77 -0.60 -10.89
C GLY A 117 -2.10 -0.19 -11.53
N LEU A 118 -3.19 -0.91 -11.25
CA LEU A 118 -4.54 -0.54 -11.69
C LEU A 118 -5.00 0.76 -11.00
N PHE A 119 -4.80 0.87 -9.69
CA PHE A 119 -5.12 2.07 -8.92
C PHE A 119 -4.31 3.28 -9.42
N LEU A 120 -3.01 3.14 -9.64
CA LEU A 120 -2.18 4.25 -10.14
C LEU A 120 -2.61 4.74 -11.53
N LYS A 121 -3.21 3.87 -12.36
CA LYS A 121 -3.75 4.24 -13.67
C LYS A 121 -5.11 4.94 -13.61
N SER A 122 -5.84 4.84 -12.50
CA SER A 122 -7.14 5.49 -12.35
C SER A 122 -7.05 6.91 -11.78
N LEU A 123 -5.86 7.35 -11.36
CA LEU A 123 -5.58 8.71 -10.88
C LEU A 123 -5.32 9.68 -12.04
#